data_AF-A0A183DIU6-F1
#
_entry.id   AF-A0A183DIU6-F1
#
_cell.length_a   1.000
_cell.length_b   1.000
_cell.length_c   1.000
_cell.angle_alpha   90.00
_cell.angle_beta   90.00
_cell.angle_gamma   90.00
#
_symmetry.space_group_name_H-M   'P 1'
#
loop_
_entity.id
_entity.type
_entity.pdbx_description
1 polymer ?
#
loop_
_entity_poly.entity_id
_entity_poly.type
_entity_poly.pdbx_seq_one_letter_code
_entity_poly.pdbx_strand_id
1 'polypeptide(L)' 'MRCLGIPNTAHFANITKISDAVELWAKIRRQKETLKWNPEIDEEFEDSAGNVVNKRTYEDLKRQGLL' A
#
# COMPACT_ATOMS: atom_id res chain seq x y z
N MET A 1 10.27 -17.82 -16.31
CA MET A 1 9.15 -17.05 -15.73
C MET A 1 8.71 -15.81 -16.50
N ARG A 2 9.55 -15.20 -17.35
CA ARG A 2 9.15 -14.01 -18.13
C ARG A 2 7.87 -14.18 -18.95
N CYS A 3 7.63 -15.37 -19.52
CA CYS A 3 6.39 -15.71 -20.25
C CYS A 3 5.15 -15.85 -19.35
N LEU A 4 5.33 -15.98 -18.03
CA LEU A 4 4.25 -16.00 -17.03
C LEU A 4 3.97 -14.58 -16.47
N GLY A 5 4.70 -13.55 -16.93
CA GLY A 5 4.59 -12.19 -16.39
C GLY A 5 5.17 -12.02 -14.98
N ILE A 6 5.94 -12.99 -14.49
CA ILE A 6 6.58 -12.96 -13.16
C ILE A 6 8.04 -12.49 -13.32
N PRO A 7 8.50 -11.48 -12.56
CA PRO A 7 9.89 -11.02 -12.61
C PRO A 7 10.86 -12.10 -12.10
N ASN A 8 12.01 -12.22 -12.74
CA ASN A 8 13.02 -13.23 -12.39
C ASN A 8 13.90 -12.75 -11.23
N THR A 9 13.32 -12.76 -10.02
CA THR A 9 14.01 -12.38 -8.78
C THR A 9 14.39 -13.62 -7.96
N ALA A 10 15.29 -13.45 -6.98
CA ALA A 10 15.74 -14.54 -6.10
C ALA A 10 14.59 -15.21 -5.32
N HIS A 11 13.46 -14.52 -5.14
CA HIS A 11 12.26 -15.06 -4.49
C HIS A 11 11.72 -16.33 -5.16
N PHE A 12 12.06 -16.57 -6.42
CA PHE A 12 11.54 -17.69 -7.22
C PHE A 12 12.61 -18.73 -7.59
N ALA A 13 13.83 -18.61 -7.06
CA ALA A 13 14.96 -19.46 -7.49
C ALA A 13 14.74 -20.96 -7.26
N ASN A 14 14.03 -21.33 -6.19
CA ASN A 14 13.79 -22.74 -5.81
C ASN A 14 12.37 -23.22 -6.15
N ILE A 15 11.58 -22.43 -6.88
CA ILE A 15 10.20 -22.77 -7.20
C ILE A 15 10.17 -23.59 -8.49
N THR A 16 9.68 -24.82 -8.38
CA THR A 16 9.64 -25.78 -9.49
C THR A 16 8.25 -25.89 -10.10
N LYS A 17 7.19 -25.65 -9.32
CA LYS A 17 5.79 -25.67 -9.80
C LYS A 17 5.33 -24.29 -10.25
N ILE A 18 4.63 -24.25 -11.38
CA ILE A 18 4.08 -23.00 -11.92
C ILE A 18 2.98 -22.44 -11.01
N SER A 19 2.14 -23.29 -10.41
CA SER A 19 1.10 -22.88 -9.45
C SER A 19 1.67 -22.04 -8.32
N ASP A 20 2.74 -22.55 -7.71
CA ASP A 20 3.35 -21.96 -6.51
C ASP A 20 4.00 -20.61 -6.86
N ALA A 21 4.58 -20.48 -8.05
CA ALA A 21 5.13 -19.22 -8.54
C ALA A 21 4.04 -18.16 -8.76
N VAL A 22 2.90 -18.54 -9.34
CA VAL A 22 1.77 -17.64 -9.59
C VAL A 22 1.14 -17.16 -8.27
N GLU A 23 0.93 -18.07 -7.32
CA GLU A 23 0.39 -17.73 -6.00
C GLU A 23 1.32 -16.81 -5.21
N LEU A 24 2.63 -17.11 -5.19
CA LEU A 24 3.61 -16.26 -4.53
C LEU A 24 3.63 -14.87 -5.15
N TRP A 25 3.60 -14.78 -6.49
CA TRP A 25 3.59 -13.50 -7.18
C TRP A 25 2.32 -12.68 -6.89
N ALA A 26 1.15 -13.33 -6.87
CA ALA A 26 -0.11 -12.67 -6.51
C ALA A 26 -0.07 -12.11 -5.07
N LYS A 27 0.50 -12.87 -4.12
CA LYS A 27 0.68 -12.43 -2.74
C LYS A 27 1.61 -11.22 -2.64
N ILE A 28 2.77 -11.28 -3.30
CA ILE A 28 3.75 -10.18 -3.31
C ILE A 28 3.13 -8.91 -3.93
N ARG A 29 2.41 -9.04 -5.05
CA ARG A 29 1.71 -7.92 -5.67
C ARG A 29 0.70 -7.28 -4.74
N ARG A 30 -0.16 -8.08 -4.10
CA ARG A 30 -1.15 -7.58 -3.15
C ARG A 30 -0.49 -6.84 -1.99
N GLN A 31 0.58 -7.39 -1.42
CA GLN A 31 1.33 -6.74 -0.34
C GLN A 31 1.97 -5.43 -0.79
N LYS A 32 2.52 -5.39 -2.00
CA LYS A 32 3.10 -4.16 -2.57
C LYS A 32 2.03 -3.10 -2.85
N GLU A 33 0.87 -3.50 -3.34
CA GLU A 33 -0.27 -2.60 -3.55
C GLU A 33 -0.77 -2.03 -2.22
N THR A 34 -0.82 -2.82 -1.14
CA THR A 34 -1.19 -2.32 0.20
C THR A 34 -0.15 -1.41 0.84
N LEU A 35 1.13 -1.57 0.49
CA LEU A 35 2.21 -0.70 0.98
C LEU A 35 2.38 0.57 0.14
N LYS A 36 1.62 0.72 -0.94
CA LYS A 36 1.68 1.91 -1.76
C LYS A 36 1.00 3.05 -1.01
N TRP A 37 1.77 4.10 -0.72
CA TRP A 37 1.25 5.31 -0.08
C TRP A 37 0.06 5.85 -0.87
N ASN A 38 -1.05 6.03 -0.18
CA ASN A 38 -2.28 6.60 -0.69
C ASN A 38 -2.50 7.98 -0.04
N PRO A 39 -2.36 9.09 -0.78
CA PRO A 39 -2.56 10.43 -0.24
C PRO A 39 -3.93 10.65 0.41
N GLU A 40 -4.98 9.91 0.05
CA GLU A 40 -6.29 10.07 0.68
C GLU A 40 -6.36 9.47 2.09
N ILE A 41 -5.50 8.50 2.39
CA ILE A 41 -5.52 7.74 3.65
C ILE A 41 -4.30 8.06 4.52
N ASP A 42 -3.13 8.12 3.90
CA ASP A 42 -1.82 8.21 4.54
C ASP A 42 -1.26 9.64 4.61
N GLU A 43 -1.98 10.64 4.06
CA GLU A 43 -1.61 12.05 4.22
C GLU A 43 -2.13 12.58 5.57
N GLU A 44 -1.21 13.10 6.36
CA GLU A 44 -1.47 13.61 7.70
C GLU A 44 -1.25 15.12 7.76
N PHE A 45 -2.10 15.81 8.51
CA PHE A 45 -2.08 17.24 8.74
C PHE A 45 -1.94 17.52 10.23
N GLU A 46 -1.16 18.54 10.55
CA GLU A 46 -1.03 19.05 11.90
C GLU A 46 -2.04 20.19 12.13
N ASP A 47 -2.76 20.14 13.25
CA ASP A 47 -3.63 21.22 13.67
C ASP A 47 -2.88 22.33 14.42
N SER A 48 -3.58 23.43 14.72
CA SER A 48 -3.01 24.58 15.45
C SER A 48 -2.58 24.24 16.88
N ALA A 49 -2.99 23.08 17.42
CA ALA A 49 -2.63 22.59 18.74
C ALA A 49 -1.52 21.53 18.70
N GLY A 50 -1.00 21.18 17.52
CA GLY A 50 0.06 20.20 17.32
C GLY A 50 -0.41 18.75 17.24
N ASN A 51 -1.71 18.48 17.09
CA ASN A 51 -2.22 17.12 16.89
C ASN A 51 -2.10 16.74 15.41
N VAL A 52 -1.63 15.51 15.17
CA VAL A 52 -1.53 14.94 13.82
C VAL A 52 -2.77 14.12 13.53
N VAL A 53 -3.49 14.49 12.46
CA VAL A 53 -4.72 13.82 12.01
C VAL A 53 -4.64 13.49 10.53
N ASN A 54 -5.31 12.42 10.10
CA ASN A 54 -5.41 12.13 8.67
C ASN A 54 -6.18 13.24 7.93
N LYS A 55 -5.92 13.38 6.62
CA LYS A 55 -6.56 14.36 5.75
C LYS A 55 -8.07 14.44 5.89
N ARG A 56 -8.76 13.29 5.86
CA ARG A 56 -10.22 13.23 5.93
C ARG A 56 -10.74 13.82 7.24
N THR A 57 -10.15 13.41 8.35
CA THR A 57 -10.48 13.89 9.69
C THR A 57 -10.19 15.38 9.80
N TYR A 58 -9.07 15.86 9.24
CA TYR A 58 -8.75 17.29 9.19
C TYR A 58 -9.82 18.08 8.41
N GLU A 59 -10.18 17.64 7.21
CA GLU A 59 -11.19 18.30 6.39
C GLU A 59 -12.58 18.28 7.05
N ASP A 60 -12.95 17.17 7.68
CA ASP A 60 -14.22 17.02 8.40
C ASP A 60 -14.30 17.95 9.63
N LEU A 61 -13.23 18.03 10.43
CA LEU A 61 -13.15 18.92 11.57
C LEU A 61 -13.16 20.39 11.15
N LYS A 62 -12.43 20.73 10.07
CA LYS A 62 -12.41 22.09 9.50
C LYS A 62 -13.78 22.51 9.01
N ARG A 63 -14.52 21.60 8.35
CA ARG A 63 -15.89 21.85 7.89
C ARG A 63 -16.87 22.05 9.05
N GLN A 64 -16.63 21.40 10.18
CA GLN A 64 -17.41 21.56 11.41
C GLN A 64 -17.02 22.82 12.20
N GLY A 65 -15.93 23.50 11.84
CA GLY A 65 -15.40 24.65 12.58
C GLY A 65 -14.70 24.27 13.89
N LEU A 66 -14.18 23.05 13.97
CA LEU A 66 -13.51 22.48 15.15
C LEU A 66 -11.98 22.51 15.08
N LEU A 67 -11.41 23.14 14.03
CA LEU A 67 -9.98 23.30 13.76
C LEU A 67 -9.60 24.77 13.61
#